data_AF-A0A1F9VJQ0-F1
#
_entry.id   AF-A0A1F9VJQ0-F1
#
_cell.length_a   1.000
_cell.length_b   1.000
_cell.length_c   1.000
_cell.angle_alpha   90.00
_cell.angle_beta   90.00
_cell.angle_gamma   90.00
#
_symmetry.space_group_name_H-M   'P 1'
#
loop_
_entity.id
_entity.type
_entity.pdbx_description
1 polymer ?
#
loop_
_entity_poly.entity_id
_entity_poly.type
_entity_poly.pdbx_seq_one_letter_code
_entity_poly.pdbx_strand_id
1 'polypeptide(L)'
;MKISLSAAAALLCLAGCNSYKPVTSAAENGFRRDIKAVGEVLDFREIDTKKIEVAGGPEAIVRFESEIKWLTLEEALSSGGAARDTQEYLLKMEYASSRLGKKPKAGSSALIKGAILMAKTDTGWIYEGLSAD
;
A
#
# COMPACT_ATOMS: atom_id res chain seq x y z
N MET A 1 -35.48 3.91 47.61
CA MET A 1 -35.61 2.79 46.65
C MET A 1 -34.32 2.70 45.86
N LYS A 2 -33.75 1.49 45.83
CA LYS A 2 -32.49 1.14 45.15
C LYS A 2 -32.73 1.13 43.64
N ILE A 3 -31.93 1.88 42.89
CA ILE A 3 -31.77 1.63 41.46
C ILE A 3 -30.36 1.06 41.30
N SER A 4 -30.34 -0.25 41.14
CA SER A 4 -29.15 -1.08 41.05
C SER A 4 -28.37 -0.77 39.78
N LEU A 5 -27.06 -0.59 39.94
CA LEU A 5 -26.04 -0.81 38.92
C LEU A 5 -26.35 -2.12 38.18
N SER A 6 -26.45 -2.11 36.84
CA SER A 6 -26.08 -3.21 35.91
C SER A 6 -26.68 -3.06 34.50
N ALA A 7 -26.79 -1.84 33.95
CA ALA A 7 -27.12 -1.67 32.52
C ALA A 7 -26.20 -0.67 31.79
N ALA A 8 -25.16 -0.18 32.46
CA ALA A 8 -24.09 0.59 31.84
C ALA A 8 -22.99 -0.30 31.20
N ALA A 9 -23.25 -1.60 31.06
CA ALA A 9 -22.36 -2.52 30.33
C ALA A 9 -22.58 -2.48 28.80
N ALA A 10 -23.58 -1.75 28.32
CA ALA A 10 -23.90 -1.63 26.89
C ALA A 10 -23.29 -0.39 26.22
N LEU A 11 -22.56 0.47 26.94
CA LEU A 11 -22.08 1.75 26.41
C LEU A 11 -20.59 1.85 26.08
N LEU A 12 -19.73 0.85 26.35
CA LEU A 12 -18.28 1.02 26.14
C LEU A 12 -17.50 -0.18 25.57
N CYS A 13 -18.17 -1.19 25.00
CA CYS A 13 -17.49 -2.08 24.04
C CYS A 13 -17.25 -1.39 22.66
N LEU A 14 -17.50 -0.08 22.58
CA LEU A 14 -17.11 0.81 21.48
C LEU A 14 -15.68 1.36 21.63
N ALA A 15 -14.93 0.99 22.67
CA ALA A 15 -13.53 1.36 22.85
C ALA A 15 -12.64 0.11 22.80
N GLY A 16 -12.12 -0.23 21.62
CA GLY A 16 -11.10 -1.28 21.56
C GLY A 16 -10.58 -1.70 20.19
N CYS A 17 -11.30 -1.43 19.10
CA CYS A 17 -10.82 -1.79 17.76
C CYS A 17 -10.59 -0.56 16.88
N ASN A 18 -9.93 0.46 17.44
CA ASN A 18 -9.13 1.36 16.63
C ASN A 18 -7.90 0.58 16.16
N SER A 19 -8.09 -0.36 15.24
CA SER A 19 -6.99 -0.88 14.43
C SER A 19 -6.57 0.26 13.50
N TYR A 20 -5.85 1.24 14.07
CA TYR A 20 -4.98 2.09 13.28
C TYR A 20 -3.86 1.16 12.83
N LYS A 21 -4.10 0.41 11.74
CA LYS A 21 -3.01 -0.14 10.97
C LYS A 21 -2.02 1.01 10.75
N PRO A 22 -0.74 0.83 11.09
CA PRO A 22 0.27 1.84 10.80
C PRO A 22 0.15 2.23 9.33
N VAL A 23 0.23 3.53 9.05
CA VAL A 23 0.24 4.05 7.67
C VAL A 23 1.33 3.33 6.87
N THR A 24 2.46 3.05 7.53
CA THR A 24 3.61 2.28 7.02
C THR A 24 3.21 0.90 6.46
N SER A 25 2.46 0.10 7.23
CA SER A 25 2.02 -1.24 6.84
C SER A 25 0.96 -1.19 5.74
N ALA A 26 0.09 -0.18 5.77
CA ALA A 26 -0.90 0.02 4.71
C ALA A 26 -0.24 0.45 3.40
N ALA A 27 0.82 1.27 3.46
CA ALA A 27 1.61 1.70 2.32
C ALA A 27 2.36 0.53 1.68
N GLU A 28 3.09 -0.30 2.45
CA GLU A 28 3.78 -1.48 1.90
C GLU A 28 2.81 -2.43 1.17
N ASN A 29 1.64 -2.70 1.77
CA ASN A 29 0.62 -3.55 1.16
C ASN A 29 0.05 -2.94 -0.13
N GLY A 30 -0.17 -1.62 -0.16
CA GLY A 30 -0.57 -0.89 -1.36
C GLY A 30 0.49 -0.98 -2.45
N PHE A 31 1.76 -0.80 -2.09
CA PHE A 31 2.88 -0.92 -3.02
C PHE A 31 2.99 -2.31 -3.64
N ARG A 32 2.97 -3.35 -2.79
CA ARG A 32 2.96 -4.75 -3.23
C ARG A 32 1.79 -5.01 -4.18
N ARG A 33 0.60 -4.48 -3.88
CA ARG A 33 -0.59 -4.63 -4.75
C ARG A 33 -0.39 -4.00 -6.13
N ASP A 34 0.25 -2.85 -6.22
CA ASP A 34 0.44 -2.18 -7.51
C ASP A 34 1.37 -2.95 -8.44
N ILE A 35 2.42 -3.58 -7.88
CA ILE A 35 3.46 -4.24 -8.67
C ILE A 35 3.34 -5.77 -8.73
N LYS A 36 2.47 -6.42 -7.94
CA LYS A 36 2.38 -7.89 -7.77
C LYS A 36 2.44 -8.72 -9.07
N ALA A 37 1.95 -8.17 -10.17
CA ALA A 37 1.92 -8.84 -11.47
C ALA A 37 3.27 -8.87 -12.21
N VAL A 38 4.18 -7.97 -11.84
CA VAL A 38 5.40 -7.65 -12.61
C VAL A 38 6.65 -7.56 -11.74
N GLY A 39 6.51 -7.55 -10.43
CA GLY A 39 7.61 -7.44 -9.50
C GLY A 39 7.30 -8.02 -8.12
N GLU A 40 8.36 -8.43 -7.44
CA GLU A 40 8.37 -8.91 -6.08
C GLU A 40 9.10 -7.89 -5.21
N VAL A 41 8.42 -7.38 -4.17
CA VAL A 41 9.03 -6.50 -3.16
C VAL A 41 9.86 -7.36 -2.23
N LEU A 42 11.19 -7.20 -2.29
CA LEU A 42 12.15 -7.91 -1.44
C LEU A 42 12.31 -7.19 -0.09
N ASP A 43 12.43 -5.87 -0.14
CA ASP A 43 12.52 -5.01 1.05
C ASP A 43 11.73 -3.72 0.84
N PHE A 44 11.15 -3.20 1.92
CA PHE A 44 10.42 -1.93 1.94
C PHE A 44 10.79 -1.14 3.18
N ARG A 45 11.32 0.06 2.96
CA ARG A 45 11.75 0.97 4.01
C ARG A 45 11.05 2.32 3.86
N GLU A 46 10.32 2.70 4.89
CA GLU A 46 9.81 4.06 5.02
C GLU A 46 10.95 5.05 5.33
N ILE A 47 10.97 6.18 4.62
CA ILE A 47 11.95 7.25 4.78
C ILE A 47 11.33 8.44 5.53
N ASP A 48 10.12 8.83 5.15
CA ASP A 48 9.42 9.99 5.70
C ASP A 48 7.90 9.81 5.56
N THR A 49 7.13 10.34 6.52
CA THR A 49 5.67 10.36 6.46
C THR A 49 5.17 11.75 6.79
N LYS A 50 4.56 12.41 5.82
CA LYS A 50 3.96 13.73 5.96
C LYS A 50 2.44 13.63 6.01
N LYS A 51 1.84 13.95 7.17
CA LYS A 51 0.39 14.08 7.31
C LYS A 51 -0.08 15.44 6.82
N ILE A 52 -1.22 15.47 6.14
CA ILE A 52 -1.81 16.65 5.53
C ILE A 52 -3.31 16.65 5.85
N GLU A 53 -3.84 17.77 6.28
CA GLU A 53 -5.29 17.95 6.42
C GLU A 53 -5.85 18.48 5.11
N VAL A 54 -6.78 17.74 4.50
CA VAL A 54 -7.48 18.16 3.28
C VAL A 54 -9.00 18.19 3.52
N ALA A 55 -9.75 18.78 2.59
CA ALA A 55 -11.21 18.92 2.73
C ALA A 55 -11.95 17.58 2.89
N GLY A 56 -11.36 16.47 2.45
CA GLY A 56 -11.89 15.11 2.59
C GLY A 56 -11.49 14.37 3.88
N GLY A 57 -10.70 14.99 4.76
CA GLY A 57 -10.15 14.38 5.97
C GLY A 57 -8.62 14.33 5.98
N PRO A 58 -8.01 13.63 6.94
CA PRO A 58 -6.57 13.53 7.04
C PRO A 58 -6.01 12.57 5.99
N GLU A 59 -4.99 13.04 5.28
CA GLU A 59 -4.19 12.25 4.35
C GLU A 59 -2.74 12.15 4.85
N ALA A 60 -1.99 11.19 4.31
CA ALA A 60 -0.57 11.04 4.54
C ALA A 60 0.15 10.70 3.24
N ILE A 61 1.25 11.38 2.99
CA ILE A 61 2.22 11.01 1.95
C ILE A 61 3.35 10.27 2.63
N VAL A 62 3.51 8.99 2.30
CA VAL A 62 4.60 8.13 2.77
C VAL A 62 5.66 8.03 1.68
N ARG A 63 6.85 8.56 1.95
CA ARG A 63 8.03 8.38 1.11
C ARG A 63 8.76 7.12 1.52
N PHE A 64 9.19 6.36 0.55
CA PHE A 64 9.82 5.08 0.78
C PHE A 64 11.00 4.82 -0.14
N GLU A 65 11.83 3.87 0.28
CA GLU A 65 12.80 3.17 -0.54
C GLU A 65 12.47 1.69 -0.52
N SER A 66 12.54 1.02 -1.67
CA SER A 66 12.23 -0.40 -1.75
C SER A 66 13.15 -1.11 -2.74
N GLU A 67 13.59 -2.31 -2.37
CA GLU A 67 14.24 -3.24 -3.29
C GLU A 67 13.19 -4.12 -3.95
N ILE A 68 13.17 -4.10 -5.29
CA ILE A 68 12.21 -4.86 -6.09
C ILE A 68 12.96 -5.75 -7.06
N LYS A 69 12.57 -7.02 -7.11
CA LYS A 69 12.88 -7.91 -8.23
C LYS A 69 11.80 -7.77 -9.28
N TRP A 70 12.11 -7.18 -10.42
CA TRP A 70 11.24 -7.16 -11.59
C TRP A 70 11.27 -8.53 -12.25
N LEU A 71 10.12 -9.19 -12.31
CA LEU A 71 10.00 -10.54 -12.86
C LEU A 71 10.10 -10.50 -14.38
N THR A 72 10.63 -11.55 -15.00
CA THR A 72 10.33 -11.82 -16.42
C THR A 72 8.88 -12.27 -16.58
N LEU A 73 8.36 -12.28 -17.81
CA LEU A 73 7.01 -12.79 -18.08
C LEU A 73 6.88 -14.26 -17.69
N GLU A 74 7.91 -15.07 -17.95
CA GLU A 74 7.95 -16.48 -17.60
C GLU A 74 7.95 -16.68 -16.07
N GLU A 75 8.75 -15.89 -15.35
CA GLU A 75 8.77 -15.91 -13.89
C GLU A 75 7.41 -15.52 -13.32
N ALA A 76 6.79 -14.45 -13.86
CA ALA A 76 5.45 -14.04 -13.48
C ALA A 76 4.44 -15.19 -13.69
N LEU A 77 4.34 -15.75 -14.89
CA LEU A 77 3.41 -16.85 -15.18
C LEU A 77 3.61 -18.09 -14.28
N SER A 78 4.84 -18.35 -13.86
CA SER A 78 5.18 -19.48 -12.99
C SER A 78 4.85 -19.25 -11.51
N SER A 79 4.83 -18.00 -11.06
CA SER A 79 4.45 -17.65 -9.70
C SER A 79 2.93 -17.69 -9.59
N GLY A 80 2.39 -18.62 -8.79
CA GLY A 80 0.96 -18.98 -8.72
C GLY A 80 -0.04 -17.87 -8.32
N GLY A 81 0.32 -16.59 -8.45
CA GLY A 81 -0.53 -15.42 -8.27
C GLY A 81 -0.17 -14.20 -9.13
N ALA A 82 0.62 -14.34 -10.21
CA ALA A 82 0.96 -13.24 -11.12
C ALA A 82 0.20 -13.30 -12.46
N ALA A 83 0.45 -12.29 -13.31
CA ALA A 83 -0.32 -11.99 -14.52
C ALA A 83 -0.61 -13.24 -15.36
N ARG A 84 -1.89 -13.49 -15.67
CA ARG A 84 -2.31 -14.68 -16.43
C ARG A 84 -2.03 -14.59 -17.92
N ASP A 85 -1.80 -13.38 -18.41
CA ASP A 85 -1.47 -13.12 -19.81
C ASP A 85 -0.43 -11.99 -19.96
N THR A 86 0.14 -11.93 -21.15
CA THR A 86 1.15 -10.93 -21.54
C THR A 86 0.62 -9.50 -21.48
N GLN A 87 -0.68 -9.27 -21.69
CA GLN A 87 -1.26 -7.93 -21.75
C GLN A 87 -1.31 -7.30 -20.37
N GLU A 88 -1.78 -8.03 -19.36
CA GLU A 88 -1.79 -7.58 -17.96
C GLU A 88 -0.37 -7.24 -17.49
N TYR A 89 0.60 -8.11 -17.79
CA TYR A 89 2.01 -7.89 -17.45
C TYR A 89 2.53 -6.58 -18.08
N LEU A 90 2.33 -6.38 -19.39
CA LEU A 90 2.81 -5.19 -20.08
C LEU A 90 2.12 -3.90 -19.58
N LEU A 91 0.80 -3.94 -19.34
CA LEU A 91 0.06 -2.80 -18.80
C LEU A 91 0.55 -2.42 -17.40
N LYS A 92 0.88 -3.41 -16.56
CA LYS A 92 1.41 -3.18 -15.21
C LYS A 92 2.84 -2.66 -15.23
N MET A 93 3.68 -3.14 -16.14
CA MET A 93 5.02 -2.59 -16.35
C MET A 93 4.96 -1.12 -16.80
N GLU A 94 4.04 -0.79 -17.72
CA GLU A 94 3.85 0.59 -18.19
C GLU A 94 3.31 1.48 -17.06
N TYR A 95 2.34 1.00 -16.28
CA TYR A 95 1.85 1.70 -15.10
C TYR A 95 3.00 2.02 -14.13
N ALA A 96 3.80 1.03 -13.74
CA ALA A 96 4.93 1.22 -12.85
C ALA A 96 5.96 2.20 -13.44
N SER A 97 6.28 2.08 -14.73
CA SER A 97 7.17 3.00 -15.44
C SER A 97 6.68 4.44 -15.39
N SER A 98 5.39 4.66 -15.66
CA SER A 98 4.78 6.00 -15.66
C SER A 98 4.77 6.66 -14.28
N ARG A 99 4.64 5.88 -13.21
CA ARG A 99 4.60 6.37 -11.83
C ARG A 99 5.99 6.58 -11.22
N LEU A 100 6.95 5.73 -11.55
CA LEU A 100 8.30 5.76 -10.97
C LEU A 100 9.29 6.62 -11.77
N GLY A 101 8.90 7.06 -12.98
CA GLY A 101 9.76 7.87 -13.87
C GLY A 101 10.95 7.10 -14.45
N LYS A 102 11.05 5.79 -14.19
CA LYS A 102 12.09 4.90 -14.70
C LYS A 102 11.44 3.63 -15.22
N LYS A 103 11.84 3.21 -16.42
CA LYS A 103 11.33 1.98 -17.03
C LYS A 103 11.89 0.76 -16.29
N PRO A 104 11.04 -0.08 -15.68
CA PRO A 104 11.50 -1.32 -15.08
C PRO A 104 12.13 -2.24 -16.11
N LYS A 105 13.23 -2.89 -15.76
CA LYS A 105 13.88 -3.89 -16.62
C LYS A 105 13.52 -5.29 -16.12
N ALA A 106 12.82 -6.06 -16.94
CA ALA A 106 12.44 -7.43 -16.63
C ALA A 106 13.65 -8.30 -16.24
N GLY A 107 13.48 -9.17 -15.25
CA GLY A 107 14.52 -10.07 -14.72
C GLY A 107 15.63 -9.37 -13.93
N SER A 108 15.43 -8.12 -13.50
CA SER A 108 16.44 -7.35 -12.78
C SER A 108 15.95 -6.91 -11.40
N SER A 109 16.89 -6.69 -10.49
CA SER A 109 16.61 -6.05 -9.21
C SER A 109 16.98 -4.56 -9.26
N ALA A 110 16.20 -3.73 -8.60
CA ALA A 110 16.46 -2.31 -8.50
C ALA A 110 16.03 -1.74 -7.15
N LEU A 111 16.82 -0.79 -6.64
CA LEU A 111 16.41 0.09 -5.55
C LEU A 111 15.57 1.24 -6.12
N ILE A 112 14.37 1.41 -5.57
CA ILE A 112 13.39 2.39 -6.03
C ILE A 112 13.08 3.35 -4.89
N LYS A 113 12.97 4.63 -5.22
CA LYS A 113 12.43 5.65 -4.31
C LYS A 113 11.10 6.14 -4.87
N GLY A 114 10.12 6.33 -4.01
CA GLY A 114 8.81 6.81 -4.42
C GLY A 114 7.97 7.28 -3.25
N ALA A 115 6.72 7.65 -3.56
CA ALA A 115 5.75 8.06 -2.57
C ALA A 115 4.42 7.32 -2.71
N ILE A 116 3.73 7.14 -1.60
CA ILE A 116 2.41 6.51 -1.50
C ILE A 116 1.46 7.47 -0.80
N LEU A 117 0.32 7.73 -1.44
CA LEU A 117 -0.75 8.53 -0.86
C LEU A 117 -1.72 7.64 -0.10
N MET A 118 -2.02 8.03 1.13
CA MET A 118 -2.90 7.32 2.05
C MET A 118 -3.98 8.28 2.56
N ALA A 119 -5.25 7.92 2.42
CA ALA A 119 -6.37 8.68 2.97
C ALA A 119 -6.97 8.00 4.20
N LYS A 120 -7.31 8.77 5.23
CA LYS A 120 -7.99 8.26 6.42
C LYS A 120 -9.50 8.26 6.20
N THR A 121 -10.08 7.07 6.18
CA THR A 121 -11.53 6.85 6.18
C THR A 121 -12.04 6.49 7.58
N ASP A 122 -13.36 6.39 7.70
CA ASP A 122 -14.09 5.82 8.84
C ASP A 122 -13.65 4.38 9.17
N THR A 123 -13.28 3.62 8.15
CA THR A 123 -12.90 2.21 8.21
C THR A 123 -11.40 1.96 8.38
N GLY A 124 -10.54 2.96 8.12
CA GLY A 124 -9.09 2.76 8.23
C GLY A 124 -8.27 3.73 7.38
N TRP A 125 -7.01 3.40 7.14
CA TRP A 125 -6.21 4.07 6.11
C TRP A 125 -6.38 3.31 4.81
N ILE A 126 -6.76 4.01 3.74
CA ILE A 126 -6.86 3.45 2.39
C ILE A 126 -5.71 3.95 1.52
N TYR A 127 -5.28 3.08 0.63
CA TYR A 127 -4.23 3.33 -0.34
C TYR A 127 -4.80 3.97 -1.61
N GLU A 128 -4.18 5.04 -2.10
CA GLU A 128 -4.64 5.74 -3.31
C GLU A 128 -3.74 5.54 -4.55
N GLY A 129 -2.53 4.98 -4.39
CA GLY A 129 -1.64 4.75 -5.52
C GLY A 129 -0.20 5.14 -5.27
N LEU A 130 0.64 4.77 -6.24
CA LEU A 130 2.01 5.27 -6.37
C LEU A 130 2.01 6.68 -6.96
N SER A 131 2.88 7.53 -6.42
CA SER A 131 3.19 8.84 -6.99
C SER A 131 4.68 8.97 -7.25
N ALA A 132 5.01 9.72 -8.29
CA ALA A 132 6.34 10.30 -8.42
C ALA A 132 6.51 11.34 -7.30
N ASP A 133 7.69 11.34 -6.67
CA ASP A 133 8.13 12.40 -5.73
C ASP A 133 8.78 13.55 -6.52
#